data_AF-A0A420WB43-F1
#
_entry.id   AF-A0A420WB43-F1
#
_cell.length_a   1.000
_cell.length_b   1.000
_cell.length_c   1.000
_cell.angle_alpha   90.00
_cell.angle_beta   90.00
_cell.angle_gamma   90.00
#
_symmetry.space_group_name_H-M   'P 1'
#
loop_
_entity.id
_entity.type
_entity.pdbx_description
1 polymer ?
#
loop_
_entity_poly.entity_id
_entity_poly.type
_entity_poly.pdbx_seq_one_letter_code
_entity_poly.pdbx_strand_id
1 'polypeptide(L)'
;MATVTGTDASDYLVGSADGDLVNGGLGNDTIRGLGGNDTLNGAEGADDIDGGDGNDWLIGSGGNDVLQGGMNADTLEGGAGNDVLRGGKGFDSIVGGDGDDTLY
;
A
#
# COMPACT_ATOMS: atom_id res chain seq x y z
N MET A 1 11.69 -1.63 12.14
CA MET A 1 12.11 -0.89 10.94
C MET A 1 13.18 -1.65 10.21
N ALA A 2 12.73 -2.70 9.54
CA ALA A 2 13.42 -3.31 8.43
C ALA A 2 13.14 -2.48 7.15
N THR A 3 13.97 -2.71 6.13
CA THR A 3 13.74 -2.18 4.78
C THR A 3 13.69 -3.36 3.82
N VAL A 4 12.64 -3.40 3.02
CA VAL A 4 12.43 -4.41 1.97
C VAL A 4 12.32 -3.67 0.64
N THR A 5 13.00 -4.18 -0.39
CA THR A 5 13.00 -3.58 -1.72
C THR A 5 12.86 -4.68 -2.74
N GLY A 6 11.84 -4.58 -3.60
CA GLY A 6 11.67 -5.45 -4.74
C GLY A 6 12.57 -5.04 -5.91
N THR A 7 12.19 -5.50 -7.09
CA THR A 7 12.92 -5.42 -8.33
C THR A 7 12.07 -4.73 -9.40
N ASP A 8 12.45 -4.86 -10.67
CA ASP A 8 11.63 -4.37 -11.79
C ASP A 8 10.57 -5.40 -12.23
N ALA A 9 10.44 -6.51 -11.50
CA ALA A 9 9.52 -7.60 -11.80
C ALA A 9 8.50 -7.73 -10.66
N SER A 10 7.39 -8.41 -10.96
CA SER A 10 6.40 -8.76 -9.94
C SER A 10 7.00 -9.53 -8.77
N ASP A 11 6.93 -8.92 -7.60
CA ASP A 11 7.48 -9.42 -6.35
C ASP A 11 6.39 -9.74 -5.32
N TYR A 12 6.75 -10.59 -4.36
CA TYR A 12 5.96 -10.85 -3.16
C TYR A 12 6.78 -10.43 -1.94
N LEU A 13 6.43 -9.28 -1.38
CA LEU A 13 7.16 -8.63 -0.30
C LEU A 13 6.35 -8.69 1.00
N VAL A 14 7.01 -9.08 2.09
CA VAL A 14 6.38 -9.21 3.40
C VAL A 14 7.26 -8.52 4.43
N GLY A 15 6.65 -7.61 5.20
CA GLY A 15 7.22 -6.97 6.37
C GLY A 15 7.20 -7.89 7.60
N SER A 16 7.05 -7.28 8.77
CA SER A 16 7.15 -7.93 10.06
C SER A 16 6.08 -7.40 11.03
N ALA A 17 6.18 -7.71 12.32
CA ALA A 17 5.25 -7.16 13.32
C ALA A 17 5.72 -5.80 13.88
N ASP A 18 6.83 -5.28 13.36
CA ASP A 18 7.37 -3.97 13.68
C ASP A 18 7.23 -3.05 12.46
N GLY A 19 7.14 -1.73 12.68
CA GLY A 19 7.00 -0.80 11.55
C GLY A 19 8.18 -0.87 10.56
N ASP A 20 7.89 -0.99 9.28
CA ASP A 20 8.79 -1.29 8.18
C ASP A 20 8.71 -0.27 7.03
N LEU A 21 9.74 -0.27 6.18
CA LEU A 21 9.75 0.47 4.92
C LEU A 21 9.83 -0.52 3.76
N VAL A 22 8.79 -0.59 2.93
CA VAL A 22 8.73 -1.51 1.79
C VAL A 22 8.53 -0.73 0.49
N ASN A 23 9.33 -1.05 -0.53
CA ASN A 23 9.19 -0.51 -1.88
C ASN A 23 9.11 -1.67 -2.88
N GLY A 24 8.02 -1.75 -3.63
CA GLY A 24 7.75 -2.76 -4.67
C GLY A 24 8.74 -2.65 -5.82
N GLY A 25 8.74 -1.50 -6.49
CA GLY A 25 9.66 -1.22 -7.59
C GLY A 25 8.90 -1.03 -8.89
N LEU A 26 9.23 -1.80 -9.92
CA LEU A 26 8.39 -1.84 -11.12
C LEU A 26 7.71 -3.21 -11.18
N GLY A 27 6.61 -3.26 -11.94
CA GLY A 27 5.87 -4.50 -12.11
C GLY A 27 4.76 -4.62 -11.08
N ASN A 28 3.96 -5.67 -11.20
CA ASN A 28 2.77 -5.82 -10.38
C ASN A 28 3.13 -6.58 -9.11
N ASP A 29 3.15 -5.88 -7.98
CA ASP A 29 3.66 -6.38 -6.72
C ASP A 29 2.56 -6.76 -5.75
N THR A 30 2.91 -7.65 -4.83
CA THR A 30 2.08 -7.94 -3.65
C THR A 30 2.89 -7.60 -2.41
N ILE A 31 2.38 -6.64 -1.63
CA ILE A 31 3.06 -6.12 -0.45
C ILE A 31 2.19 -6.35 0.78
N ARG A 32 2.77 -6.88 1.86
CA ARG A 32 2.10 -7.11 3.15
C ARG A 32 2.93 -6.50 4.28
N GLY A 33 2.41 -5.48 4.97
CA GLY A 33 3.04 -4.84 6.13
C GLY A 33 3.01 -5.73 7.38
N LEU A 34 1.85 -6.33 7.63
CA LEU A 34 1.48 -7.15 8.78
C LEU A 34 1.16 -6.35 10.02
N GLY A 35 2.15 -5.89 10.78
CA GLY A 35 1.89 -5.16 12.01
C GLY A 35 2.95 -4.13 12.32
N GLY A 36 2.59 -3.11 13.09
CA GLY A 36 3.44 -1.94 13.27
C GLY A 36 3.03 -0.83 12.32
N ASN A 37 3.67 0.33 12.42
CA ASN A 37 3.35 1.47 11.56
C ASN A 37 4.28 1.43 10.34
N ASP A 38 3.74 1.03 9.21
CA ASP A 38 4.48 0.76 8.00
C ASP A 38 4.44 1.93 7.00
N THR A 39 5.42 1.95 6.10
CA THR A 39 5.39 2.76 4.87
C THR A 39 5.58 1.82 3.70
N LEU A 40 4.53 1.63 2.90
CA LEU A 40 4.46 0.66 1.81
C LEU A 40 4.23 1.40 0.50
N ASN A 41 5.15 1.27 -0.45
CA ASN A 41 5.04 1.89 -1.78
C ASN A 41 5.05 0.80 -2.86
N GLY A 42 3.99 0.73 -3.68
CA GLY A 42 3.89 -0.17 -4.83
C GLY A 42 4.80 0.28 -5.98
N ALA A 43 4.77 1.58 -6.27
CA ALA A 43 5.46 2.25 -7.35
C ALA A 43 4.78 2.03 -8.72
N GLU A 44 5.46 1.57 -9.77
CA GLU A 44 4.82 1.48 -11.10
C GLU A 44 4.36 0.06 -11.36
N GLY A 45 3.06 -0.16 -11.50
CA GLY A 45 2.49 -1.48 -11.67
C GLY A 45 1.04 -1.52 -11.18
N ALA A 46 0.36 -2.63 -11.39
CA ALA A 46 -0.92 -2.86 -10.73
C ALA A 46 -0.67 -3.67 -9.46
N ASP A 47 -0.65 -2.97 -8.32
CA ASP A 47 -0.16 -3.51 -7.05
C ASP A 47 -1.28 -3.90 -6.08
N ASP A 48 -1.00 -4.88 -5.23
CA ASP A 48 -1.85 -5.31 -4.11
C ASP A 48 -1.12 -5.08 -2.79
N ILE A 49 -1.53 -4.03 -2.06
CA ILE A 49 -0.88 -3.55 -0.84
C ILE A 49 -1.83 -3.68 0.35
N ASP A 50 -1.37 -4.35 1.42
CA ASP A 50 -2.09 -4.52 2.68
C ASP A 50 -1.20 -4.05 3.85
N GLY A 51 -1.64 -3.03 4.59
CA GLY A 51 -0.94 -2.47 5.76
C GLY A 51 -0.97 -3.45 6.92
N GLY A 52 -2.18 -3.79 7.36
CA GLY A 52 -2.42 -4.75 8.43
C GLY A 52 -2.78 -4.04 9.73
N ASP A 53 -2.09 -4.36 10.83
CA ASP A 53 -2.33 -3.75 12.13
C ASP A 53 -1.37 -2.58 12.38
N GLY A 54 -1.85 -1.34 12.38
CA GLY A 54 -0.99 -0.20 12.68
C GLY A 54 -1.50 1.10 12.09
N ASN A 55 -0.79 2.21 12.32
CA ASN A 55 -1.08 3.42 11.56
C ASN A 55 -0.16 3.44 10.34
N ASP A 56 -0.66 2.98 9.21
CA ASP A 56 0.14 2.73 8.03
C ASP A 56 0.06 3.86 7.01
N TRP A 57 1.10 3.97 6.18
CA TRP A 57 1.09 4.81 4.98
C TRP A 57 1.29 3.95 3.74
N LEU A 58 0.23 3.83 2.94
CA LEU A 58 0.21 3.07 1.70
C LEU A 58 0.18 4.02 0.51
N ILE A 59 1.03 3.75 -0.48
CA ILE A 59 1.16 4.52 -1.71
C ILE A 59 1.13 3.53 -2.89
N GLY A 60 0.14 3.66 -3.78
CA GLY A 60 0.07 2.91 -5.05
C GLY A 60 1.08 3.46 -6.05
N SER A 61 1.03 4.78 -6.27
CA SER A 61 1.79 5.55 -7.26
C SER A 61 1.21 5.48 -8.66
N GLY A 62 1.52 4.46 -9.46
CA GLY A 62 1.13 4.45 -10.88
C GLY A 62 0.67 3.08 -11.32
N GLY A 63 -0.57 3.00 -11.81
CA GLY A 63 -1.21 1.78 -12.26
C GLY A 63 -2.59 1.63 -11.64
N ASN A 64 -3.20 0.45 -11.71
CA ASN A 64 -4.52 0.26 -11.11
C ASN A 64 -4.34 -0.58 -9.85
N ASP A 65 -4.34 0.09 -8.71
CA ASP A 65 -3.88 -0.50 -7.47
C ASP A 65 -5.02 -0.92 -6.54
N VAL A 66 -4.71 -1.86 -5.65
CA VAL A 66 -5.59 -2.26 -4.55
C VAL A 66 -4.87 -2.02 -3.24
N LEU A 67 -5.35 -1.04 -2.46
CA LEU A 67 -4.79 -0.68 -1.16
C LEU A 67 -5.79 -1.02 -0.05
N GLN A 68 -5.30 -1.70 0.99
CA GLN A 68 -6.04 -2.02 2.21
C GLN A 68 -5.24 -1.51 3.42
N GLY A 69 -5.77 -0.52 4.14
CA GLY A 69 -5.14 0.04 5.35
C GLY A 69 -5.10 -1.00 6.46
N GLY A 70 -6.28 -1.38 6.93
CA GLY A 70 -6.42 -2.49 7.88
C GLY A 70 -7.04 -2.05 9.19
N MET A 71 -6.33 -2.22 10.29
CA MET A 71 -6.75 -1.76 11.61
C MET A 71 -6.01 -0.49 11.97
N ASN A 72 -6.67 0.39 12.73
CA ASN A 72 -6.16 1.68 13.18
C ASN A 72 -6.20 2.75 12.07
N ALA A 73 -5.53 3.88 12.28
CA ALA A 73 -5.74 5.09 11.48
C ALA A 73 -4.70 5.16 10.37
N ASP A 74 -5.13 4.90 9.14
CA ASP A 74 -4.26 4.74 7.98
C ASP A 74 -4.28 5.95 7.04
N THR A 75 -3.24 6.08 6.24
CA THR A 75 -3.16 7.01 5.11
C THR A 75 -2.94 6.23 3.82
N LEU A 76 -3.87 6.35 2.87
CA LEU A 76 -3.82 5.68 1.59
C LEU A 76 -3.81 6.71 0.46
N GLU A 77 -2.86 6.56 -0.47
CA GLU A 77 -2.72 7.35 -1.70
C GLU A 77 -2.68 6.40 -2.90
N GLY A 78 -3.67 6.46 -3.79
CA GLY A 78 -3.74 5.61 -4.98
C GLY A 78 -2.73 6.06 -6.03
N GLY A 79 -2.80 7.32 -6.42
CA GLY A 79 -1.90 7.92 -7.39
C GLY A 79 -2.57 8.02 -8.75
N ALA A 80 -1.93 7.52 -9.81
CA ALA A 80 -2.45 7.58 -11.15
C ALA A 80 -3.00 6.22 -11.59
N GLY A 81 -4.25 6.18 -12.04
CA GLY A 81 -4.94 5.00 -12.53
C GLY A 81 -6.28 4.82 -11.82
N ASN A 82 -6.95 3.69 -12.06
CA ASN A 82 -8.26 3.43 -11.47
C ASN A 82 -8.09 2.53 -10.26
N ASP A 83 -8.07 3.14 -9.08
CA ASP A 83 -7.64 2.45 -7.87
C ASP A 83 -8.82 1.99 -6.99
N VAL A 84 -8.55 0.99 -6.16
CA VAL A 84 -9.48 0.52 -5.12
C VAL A 84 -8.81 0.67 -3.75
N LEU A 85 -9.27 1.65 -2.97
CA LEU A 85 -8.72 1.96 -1.66
C LEU A 85 -9.74 1.60 -0.58
N ARG A 86 -9.28 0.87 0.44
CA ARG A 86 -10.09 0.45 1.59
C ARG A 86 -9.38 0.86 2.86
N GLY A 87 -9.90 1.86 3.57
CA GLY A 87 -9.29 2.30 4.84
C GLY A 87 -9.33 1.19 5.89
N GLY A 88 -10.50 0.53 6.01
CA GLY A 88 -10.69 -0.53 6.98
C GLY A 88 -11.28 -0.02 8.28
N LYS A 89 -10.58 -0.21 9.40
CA LYS A 89 -11.05 0.10 10.75
C LYS A 89 -10.24 1.25 11.36
N GLY A 90 -10.71 2.47 11.21
CA GLY A 90 -10.16 3.57 11.97
C GLY A 90 -10.67 4.91 11.50
N PHE A 91 -9.87 5.93 11.74
CA PHE A 91 -10.08 7.24 11.13
C PHE A 91 -9.05 7.40 10.03
N ASP A 92 -9.43 6.99 8.84
CA ASP A 92 -8.52 6.86 7.70
C ASP A 92 -8.53 8.12 6.84
N SER A 93 -7.38 8.41 6.23
CA SER A 93 -7.22 9.45 5.23
C SER A 93 -6.98 8.80 3.87
N ILE A 94 -7.92 8.96 2.94
CA ILE A 94 -7.89 8.28 1.64
C ILE A 94 -7.90 9.32 0.53
N VAL A 95 -6.93 9.22 -0.38
CA VAL A 95 -6.83 10.02 -1.60
C VAL A 95 -6.68 9.04 -2.77
N GLY A 96 -7.68 9.00 -3.66
CA GLY A 96 -7.63 8.16 -4.87
C GLY A 96 -6.55 8.68 -5.81
N GLY A 97 -6.80 9.82 -6.44
CA GLY A 97 -5.80 10.53 -7.23
C GLY A 97 -6.34 10.83 -8.63
N ASP A 98 -5.52 10.58 -9.64
CA ASP A 98 -5.89 10.74 -11.04
C ASP A 98 -6.52 9.44 -11.56
N GLY A 99 -7.84 9.44 -11.81
CA GLY A 99 -8.54 8.31 -12.43
C GLY A 99 -9.94 8.11 -11.87
N ASP A 100 -10.57 6.99 -12.24
CA ASP A 100 -11.88 6.59 -11.74
C ASP A 100 -11.72 5.66 -10.52
N ASP A 101 -11.57 6.27 -9.34
CA ASP A 101 -11.28 5.56 -8.10
C ASP A 101 -12.53 5.06 -7.36
N THR A 102 -12.33 3.98 -6.61
CA THR A 102 -13.33 3.46 -5.66
C THR A 102 -12.78 3.46 -4.25
N LEU A 103 -13.39 4.26 -3.37
CA LEU A 103 -12.95 4.46 -1.98
C LEU A 103 -13.98 3.88 -0.99
N TYR A 104 -13.52 3.09 -0.01
CA TYR A 104 -14.34 2.43 1.00
C TYR A 104 -13.90 2.74 2.44
#